data_AF-Q8CWP1-F1
#
_entry.id   AF-Q8CWP1-F1
#
_cell.length_a   1.000
_cell.length_b   1.000
_cell.length_c   1.000
_cell.angle_alpha   90.00
_cell.angle_beta   90.00
_cell.angle_gamma   90.00
#
_symmetry.space_group_name_H-M   'P 1'
#
loop_
_entity.id
_entity.type
_entity.pdbx_description
1 polymer ?
#
loop_
_entity_poly.entity_id
_entity_poly.type
_entity_poly.pdbx_seq_one_letter_code
_entity_poly.pdbx_strand_id
1 'polypeptide(L)'
;MEQLHFITKLLDIKDPNIKILDIINMDTHKEIIAKLDYEAPSCPDCGSLMKNKEPEKFFGLIEDNLKQVHPIFQTVFKTFLKDKEKIVNALQLHYSNAKLEATNNLIKLIKRNAFGFRNFENFKKRIFIALNIKKERTKFVLSRA
;
A
#
# COMPACT_ATOMS: atom_id res chain seq x y z
N MET A 1 2.35 -23.25 -24.17
CA MET A 1 1.20 -22.67 -23.44
C MET A 1 0.79 -23.49 -22.20
N GLU A 2 0.91 -24.81 -22.19
CA GLU A 2 0.48 -25.67 -21.07
C GLU A 2 1.17 -25.36 -19.73
N GLN A 3 2.46 -24.99 -19.72
CA GLN A 3 3.18 -24.69 -18.48
C GLN A 3 2.62 -23.47 -17.73
N LEU A 4 2.17 -22.43 -18.43
CA LEU A 4 1.58 -21.22 -17.82
C LEU A 4 0.21 -21.53 -17.20
N HIS A 5 -0.57 -22.38 -17.85
CA HIS A 5 -1.85 -22.87 -17.32
C HIS A 5 -1.66 -23.71 -16.06
N PHE A 6 -0.59 -24.49 -16.00
CA PHE A 6 -0.25 -25.26 -14.80
C PHE A 6 0.12 -24.34 -13.62
N ILE A 7 0.90 -23.29 -13.86
CA ILE A 7 1.35 -22.37 -12.81
C ILE A 7 0.20 -21.53 -12.23
N THR A 8 -0.68 -21.01 -13.09
CA THR A 8 -1.86 -20.25 -12.63
C THR A 8 -2.79 -21.10 -11.77
N LYS A 9 -3.00 -22.36 -12.15
CA LYS A 9 -3.72 -23.35 -11.32
C LYS A 9 -3.00 -23.68 -10.02
N LEU A 10 -1.68 -23.86 -10.06
CA LEU A 10 -0.87 -24.21 -8.88
C LEU A 10 -0.91 -23.09 -7.82
N LEU A 11 -0.90 -21.83 -8.26
CA LEU A 11 -0.86 -20.66 -7.39
C LEU A 11 -2.25 -20.14 -6.97
N ASP A 12 -3.32 -20.86 -7.33
CA ASP A 12 -4.72 -20.44 -7.13
C ASP A 12 -4.99 -19.00 -7.62
N ILE A 13 -4.37 -18.62 -8.74
CA ILE A 13 -4.60 -17.33 -9.38
C ILE A 13 -5.96 -17.41 -10.07
N LYS A 14 -7.00 -16.89 -9.40
CA LYS A 14 -8.40 -16.92 -9.88
C LYS A 14 -8.75 -15.79 -10.83
N ASP A 15 -7.96 -14.72 -10.86
CA ASP A 15 -8.25 -13.57 -11.70
C ASP A 15 -7.83 -13.86 -13.16
N PRO A 16 -8.79 -13.98 -14.10
CA PRO A 16 -8.49 -14.27 -15.50
C PRO A 16 -7.71 -13.13 -16.19
N ASN A 17 -7.65 -11.95 -15.60
CA ASN A 17 -6.94 -10.80 -16.15
C ASN A 17 -5.45 -10.80 -15.79
N ILE A 18 -4.96 -11.66 -14.88
CA ILE A 18 -3.53 -11.70 -14.57
C ILE A 18 -2.79 -12.47 -15.69
N LYS A 19 -2.00 -11.76 -16.49
CA LYS A 19 -1.10 -12.33 -17.50
C LYS A 19 0.32 -12.40 -16.94
N ILE A 20 0.84 -13.62 -16.76
CA ILE A 20 2.25 -13.83 -16.44
C ILE A 20 3.08 -13.45 -17.67
N LEU A 21 4.00 -12.50 -17.48
CA LEU A 21 4.94 -12.01 -18.48
C LEU A 21 6.22 -12.84 -18.51
N ASP A 22 6.77 -13.15 -17.33
CA ASP A 22 8.02 -13.88 -17.21
C ASP A 22 8.10 -14.63 -15.87
N ILE A 23 8.91 -15.68 -15.82
CA ILE A 23 9.22 -16.44 -14.61
C ILE A 23 10.73 -16.58 -14.51
N ILE A 24 11.32 -15.84 -13.58
CA ILE A 24 12.75 -15.88 -13.30
C ILE A 24 13.00 -16.94 -12.24
N ASN A 25 13.77 -17.97 -12.57
CA ASN A 25 14.22 -18.96 -11.60
C ASN A 25 15.53 -18.47 -10.98
N MET A 26 15.51 -18.19 -9.68
CA MET A 26 16.70 -17.91 -8.90
C MET A 26 17.03 -19.14 -8.05
N ASP A 27 18.22 -19.16 -7.45
CA ASP A 27 18.68 -20.31 -6.66
C ASP A 27 17.81 -20.57 -5.41
N THR A 28 17.12 -19.56 -4.89
CA THR A 28 16.34 -19.64 -3.63
C THR A 28 14.83 -19.51 -3.81
N HIS A 29 14.36 -18.98 -4.94
CA HIS A 29 12.96 -18.72 -5.21
C HIS A 29 12.71 -18.51 -6.70
N LYS A 30 11.43 -18.42 -7.10
CA LYS A 30 11.03 -18.02 -8.45
C LYS A 30 10.32 -16.67 -8.37
N GLU A 31 10.76 -15.71 -9.16
CA GLU A 31 10.03 -14.45 -9.34
C GLU A 31 9.07 -14.60 -10.52
N ILE A 32 7.80 -14.30 -10.30
CA ILE A 32 6.76 -14.33 -11.34
C ILE A 32 6.40 -12.89 -11.65
N ILE A 33 6.82 -12.43 -12.82
CA ILE A 33 6.46 -11.11 -13.32
C ILE A 33 5.13 -11.26 -14.03
N ALA A 34 4.10 -10.58 -13.54
CA ALA A 34 2.78 -10.59 -14.16
C ALA A 34 2.26 -9.16 -14.34
N LYS A 35 1.44 -8.97 -15.38
CA LYS A 35 0.65 -7.76 -15.58
C LYS A 35 -0.83 -8.06 -15.39
N LEU A 36 -1.56 -7.08 -14.87
CA LEU A 36 -3.01 -7.07 -14.97
C LEU A 36 -3.37 -6.61 -16.39
N ASP A 37 -4.02 -7.49 -17.13
CA ASP A 37 -4.50 -7.28 -18.49
C ASP A 37 -5.99 -6.91 -18.48
N TYR A 38 -6.34 -5.96 -17.63
CA TYR A 38 -7.58 -5.22 -17.79
C TYR A 38 -7.23 -3.76 -18.05
N GLU A 39 -7.87 -3.18 -19.05
CA GLU A 39 -7.94 -1.72 -19.12
C GLU A 39 -8.84 -1.26 -17.97
N ALA A 40 -8.35 -0.36 -17.13
CA ALA A 40 -9.17 0.22 -16.08
C ALA A 40 -10.43 0.80 -16.73
N PRO A 41 -11.64 0.35 -16.34
CA PRO A 41 -12.85 0.84 -16.99
C PRO A 41 -12.93 2.35 -16.81
N SER A 42 -13.38 3.03 -17.87
CA SER A 42 -13.78 4.42 -17.76
C SER A 42 -14.92 4.55 -16.75
N CYS A 43 -14.92 5.61 -15.95
CA CYS A 43 -16.04 5.92 -15.06
C CYS A 43 -17.34 6.01 -15.90
N PRO A 44 -18.42 5.30 -15.53
CA PRO A 44 -19.67 5.30 -16.30
C PRO A 44 -20.30 6.69 -16.41
N ASP A 45 -20.06 7.57 -15.43
CA ASP A 45 -20.66 8.90 -15.39
C ASP A 45 -19.84 9.98 -16.12
N CYS A 46 -18.51 9.85 -16.21
CA CYS A 46 -17.65 10.90 -16.79
C CYS A 46 -16.64 10.43 -17.83
N GLY A 47 -16.57 9.14 -18.15
CA GLY A 47 -15.67 8.60 -19.19
C GLY A 47 -14.18 8.61 -18.85
N SER A 48 -13.76 9.27 -17.76
CA SER A 48 -12.35 9.38 -17.39
C SER A 48 -11.80 8.03 -16.93
N LEU A 49 -10.63 7.65 -17.43
CA LEU A 49 -9.84 6.56 -16.85
C LEU A 49 -9.41 6.97 -15.44
N MET A 50 -9.60 6.10 -14.44
CA MET A 50 -9.18 6.34 -13.05
C MET A 50 -7.65 6.49 -12.86
N LYS A 51 -6.88 6.61 -13.95
CA LYS A 51 -5.42 6.76 -13.95
C LYS A 51 -4.98 8.17 -13.55
N ASN A 52 -5.79 9.18 -13.80
CA ASN A 52 -5.39 10.57 -13.55
C ASN A 52 -5.79 10.97 -12.14
N LYS A 53 -4.79 11.15 -11.26
CA LYS A 53 -4.98 11.80 -9.97
C LYS A 53 -5.11 13.30 -10.24
N GLU A 54 -6.33 13.79 -10.40
CA GLU A 54 -6.64 15.19 -10.67
C GLU A 54 -7.03 15.91 -9.35
N PRO A 55 -6.06 16.46 -8.60
CA PRO A 55 -6.36 17.10 -7.32
C PRO A 55 -7.33 18.27 -7.46
N GLU A 56 -7.25 19.04 -8.55
CA GLU A 56 -8.11 20.20 -8.79
C GLU A 56 -9.58 19.79 -8.88
N LYS A 57 -9.88 18.73 -9.66
CA LYS A 57 -11.24 18.18 -9.78
C LYS A 57 -11.75 17.64 -8.45
N PHE A 58 -10.89 16.96 -7.69
CA PHE A 58 -11.23 16.44 -6.37
C PHE A 58 -11.61 17.56 -5.38
N PHE A 59 -10.80 18.61 -5.30
CA PHE A 59 -11.09 19.73 -4.40
C PHE A 59 -12.28 20.58 -4.86
N GLY A 60 -12.48 20.76 -6.18
CA GLY A 60 -13.69 21.39 -6.72
C GLY A 60 -14.97 20.66 -6.27
N LEU A 61 -15.00 19.33 -6.39
CA LEU A 61 -16.13 18.52 -5.91
C LEU A 61 -16.39 18.67 -4.41
N ILE A 62 -15.33 18.78 -3.59
CA ILE A 62 -15.47 19.00 -2.14
C ILE A 62 -16.09 20.37 -1.87
N GLU A 63 -15.63 21.42 -2.54
CA GLU A 63 -16.10 22.79 -2.35
C GLU A 63 -17.59 22.92 -2.76
N ASP A 64 -17.97 22.35 -3.90
CA ASP A 64 -19.35 22.38 -4.43
C ASP A 64 -20.36 21.66 -3.52
N ASN A 65 -19.92 20.59 -2.84
CA ASN A 65 -20.77 19.74 -2.03
C ASN A 65 -20.70 20.05 -0.53
N LEU A 66 -19.84 20.98 -0.09
CA LEU A 66 -19.56 21.23 1.33
C LEU A 66 -20.82 21.54 2.16
N LYS A 67 -21.81 22.22 1.57
CA LYS A 67 -23.09 22.57 2.23
C LYS A 67 -24.17 21.51 2.08
N GLN A 68 -24.02 20.61 1.11
CA GLN A 68 -25.04 19.62 0.72
C GLN A 68 -24.83 18.28 1.45
N VAL A 69 -23.58 17.98 1.84
CA VAL A 69 -23.27 16.73 2.54
C VAL A 69 -23.71 16.73 4.00
N HIS A 70 -23.94 15.52 4.52
CA HIS A 70 -24.25 15.27 5.92
C HIS A 70 -23.21 15.92 6.86
N PRO A 71 -23.60 16.49 8.02
CA PRO A 71 -22.70 17.23 8.91
C PRO A 71 -21.39 16.51 9.28
N ILE A 72 -21.42 15.17 9.42
CA ILE A 72 -20.22 14.35 9.67
C ILE A 72 -19.17 14.56 8.58
N PHE A 73 -19.58 14.58 7.31
CA PHE A 73 -18.66 14.76 6.18
C PHE A 73 -18.21 16.21 6.01
N GLN A 74 -19.00 17.19 6.46
CA GLN A 74 -18.59 18.60 6.42
C GLN A 74 -17.29 18.83 7.20
N THR A 75 -17.15 18.19 8.37
CA THR A 75 -15.92 18.26 9.17
C THR A 75 -14.74 17.64 8.41
N VAL A 76 -14.94 16.46 7.81
CA VAL A 76 -13.90 15.78 7.01
C VAL A 76 -13.47 16.63 5.81
N PHE A 77 -14.44 17.20 5.09
CA PHE A 77 -14.19 18.06 3.93
C PHE A 77 -13.45 19.34 4.33
N LYS A 78 -13.82 19.98 5.45
CA LYS A 78 -13.07 21.12 6.00
C LYS A 78 -11.61 20.76 6.32
N THR A 79 -11.37 19.57 6.87
CA THR A 79 -10.01 19.08 7.11
C THR A 79 -9.25 18.88 5.80
N PHE A 80 -9.88 18.29 4.78
CA PHE A 80 -9.24 18.13 3.48
C PHE A 80 -8.88 19.47 2.84
N LEU A 81 -9.77 20.47 2.90
CA LEU A 81 -9.49 21.81 2.40
C LEU A 81 -8.35 22.49 3.17
N LYS A 82 -8.28 22.32 4.50
CA LYS A 82 -7.20 22.83 5.34
C LYS A 82 -5.85 22.20 5.00
N ASP A 83 -5.83 20.90 4.72
CA ASP A 83 -4.62 20.13 4.42
C ASP A 83 -4.43 19.89 2.91
N LYS A 84 -4.98 20.77 2.06
CA LYS A 84 -5.00 20.65 0.59
C LYS A 84 -3.62 20.33 0.00
N GLU A 85 -2.62 21.13 0.34
CA GLU A 85 -1.24 20.96 -0.15
C GLU A 85 -0.67 19.57 0.19
N LYS A 86 -0.93 19.07 1.42
CA LYS A 86 -0.45 17.76 1.86
C LYS A 86 -1.09 16.62 1.05
N ILE A 87 -2.37 16.75 0.72
CA ILE A 87 -3.11 15.78 -0.08
C ILE A 87 -2.62 15.81 -1.53
N VAL A 88 -2.41 16.99 -2.11
CA VAL A 88 -1.81 17.16 -3.45
C VAL A 88 -0.45 16.46 -3.50
N ASN A 89 0.41 16.73 -2.51
CA ASN A 89 1.73 16.10 -2.41
C ASN A 89 1.61 14.57 -2.27
N ALA A 90 0.65 14.05 -1.50
CA ALA A 90 0.42 12.60 -1.38
C ALA A 90 -0.07 11.96 -2.68
N LEU A 91 -0.78 12.71 -3.53
CA LEU A 91 -1.24 12.24 -4.84
C LEU A 91 -0.10 12.24 -5.88
N GLN A 92 0.73 13.29 -5.88
CA GLN A 92 1.79 13.50 -6.88
C GLN A 92 3.08 12.74 -6.57
N LEU A 93 3.47 12.65 -5.29
CA LEU A 93 4.74 12.02 -4.90
C LEU A 93 4.62 10.50 -4.84
N HIS A 94 5.73 9.81 -5.10
CA HIS A 94 5.82 8.34 -5.07
C HIS A 94 6.07 7.75 -3.67
N TYR A 95 5.90 8.54 -2.61
CA TYR A 95 6.13 8.07 -1.25
C TYR A 95 4.99 7.16 -0.78
N SER A 96 5.34 5.98 -0.30
CA SER A 96 4.39 5.02 0.25
C SER A 96 4.46 4.96 1.78
N ASN A 97 3.30 4.99 2.42
CA ASN A 97 3.16 4.81 3.86
C ASN A 97 3.42 3.36 4.32
N ALA A 98 3.61 2.41 3.40
CA ALA A 98 3.79 0.98 3.71
C ALA A 98 4.95 0.73 4.69
N LYS A 99 6.09 1.43 4.56
CA LYS A 99 7.23 1.28 5.48
C LYS A 99 6.91 1.76 6.89
N LEU A 100 6.18 2.88 7.02
CA LEU A 100 5.73 3.43 8.29
C LEU A 100 4.68 2.52 8.93
N GLU A 101 3.72 2.04 8.15
CA GLU A 101 2.68 1.12 8.61
C GLU A 101 3.27 -0.21 9.09
N ALA A 102 4.21 -0.79 8.34
CA ALA A 102 4.92 -2.01 8.74
C ALA A 102 5.67 -1.83 10.07
N THR A 103 6.27 -0.66 10.27
CA THR A 103 6.94 -0.30 11.53
C THR A 103 5.93 -0.15 12.68
N ASN A 104 4.83 0.57 12.46
CA ASN A 104 3.76 0.75 13.44
C ASN A 104 3.14 -0.59 13.85
N ASN A 105 2.90 -1.49 12.90
CA ASN A 105 2.38 -2.83 13.15
C ASN A 105 3.36 -3.69 13.96
N LEU A 106 4.67 -3.58 13.69
CA LEU A 106 5.69 -4.25 14.51
C LEU A 106 5.69 -3.72 15.96
N ILE A 107 5.62 -2.40 16.14
CA ILE A 107 5.59 -1.78 17.48
C ILE A 107 4.33 -2.24 18.25
N LYS A 108 3.17 -2.23 17.59
CA LYS A 108 1.91 -2.76 18.16
C LYS A 108 2.04 -4.23 18.55
N LEU A 109 2.66 -5.06 17.71
CA LEU A 109 2.91 -6.48 18.00
C LEU A 109 3.84 -6.66 19.22
N ILE A 110 4.92 -5.90 19.31
CA ILE A 110 5.85 -5.95 20.45
C ILE A 110 5.10 -5.60 21.75
N LYS A 111 4.32 -4.51 21.73
CA LYS A 111 3.52 -4.09 22.89
C LYS A 111 2.52 -5.17 23.31
N ARG A 112 1.85 -5.79 22.34
CA ARG A 112 0.86 -6.86 22.56
C ARG A 112 1.51 -8.11 23.17
N ASN A 113 2.63 -8.56 22.61
CA ASN A 113 3.32 -9.78 23.06
C ASN A 113 3.94 -9.65 24.46
N ALA A 114 4.31 -8.44 24.87
CA ALA A 114 4.85 -8.20 26.20
C ALA A 114 3.78 -7.94 27.27
N PHE A 115 2.49 -7.90 26.88
CA PHE A 115 1.39 -7.42 27.73
C PHE A 115 1.66 -6.01 28.29
N GLY A 116 2.28 -5.16 27.47
CA GLY A 116 2.73 -3.83 27.86
C GLY A 116 4.17 -3.77 28.39
N PHE A 117 4.63 -2.55 28.69
CA PHE A 117 5.95 -2.29 29.25
C PHE A 117 5.80 -1.29 30.39
N ARG A 118 6.33 -1.62 31.57
CA ARG A 118 6.39 -0.68 32.70
C ARG A 118 7.44 0.42 32.50
N ASN A 119 8.55 0.07 31.85
CA ASN A 119 9.67 0.98 31.58
C ASN A 119 9.75 1.30 30.07
N PHE A 120 9.61 2.58 29.72
CA PHE A 120 9.65 3.05 28.34
C PHE A 120 11.02 2.87 27.67
N GLU A 121 12.12 2.94 28.43
CA GLU A 121 13.46 2.70 27.91
C GLU A 121 13.63 1.25 27.46
N ASN A 122 13.09 0.30 28.22
CA ASN A 122 13.08 -1.12 27.83
C ASN A 122 12.21 -1.35 26.58
N PHE A 123 11.10 -0.61 26.45
CA PHE A 123 10.26 -0.66 25.26
C PHE A 123 11.01 -0.16 24.01
N LYS A 124 11.66 1.00 24.09
CA LYS A 124 12.50 1.54 23.01
C LYS A 124 13.60 0.56 22.62
N LYS A 125 14.36 0.02 23.59
CA LYS A 125 15.40 -0.99 23.34
C LYS A 125 14.84 -2.20 22.59
N ARG A 126 13.66 -2.71 23.00
CA ARG A 126 13.02 -3.85 22.32
C ARG A 126 12.62 -3.54 20.88
N ILE A 127 12.12 -2.33 20.60
CA ILE A 127 11.80 -1.88 19.25
C ILE A 127 13.06 -1.84 18.38
N PHE A 128 14.15 -1.22 18.86
CA PHE A 128 15.41 -1.14 18.12
C PHE A 128 15.99 -2.52 17.83
N ILE A 129 16.00 -3.43 18.80
CA ILE A 129 16.44 -4.81 18.61
C ILE A 129 15.59 -5.51 17.53
N ALA A 130 14.26 -5.40 17.59
CA ALA A 130 13.38 -6.04 16.62
C ALA A 130 13.55 -5.48 15.20
N LEU A 131 13.73 -4.17 15.07
CA LEU A 131 13.98 -3.51 13.78
C LEU A 131 15.34 -3.91 13.21
N ASN A 132 16.39 -3.96 14.03
CA ASN A 132 17.72 -4.39 13.62
C ASN A 132 17.73 -5.86 13.18
N ILE A 133 17.09 -6.76 13.93
CA ILE A 133 16.94 -8.18 13.53
C ILE A 133 16.22 -8.30 12.19
N LYS A 134 15.16 -7.52 11.97
CA LYS A 134 14.47 -7.52 10.66
C LYS A 134 15.39 -7.02 9.55
N LYS A 135 16.12 -5.92 9.78
CA LYS A 135 17.04 -5.34 8.80
C LYS A 135 18.19 -6.30 8.47
N GLU A 136 18.73 -6.99 9.47
CA GLU A 136 19.75 -8.03 9.30
C GLU A 136 19.22 -9.23 8.52
N ARG A 137 18.02 -9.73 8.85
CA ARG A 137 17.39 -10.80 8.08
C ARG A 137 17.18 -10.41 6.61
N THR A 138 16.71 -9.19 6.35
CA THR A 138 16.56 -8.70 4.98
C THR A 138 17.92 -8.55 4.28
N LYS A 139 18.93 -7.99 4.94
CA LYS A 139 20.29 -7.90 4.38
C LYS A 139 20.88 -9.28 4.08
N PHE A 140 20.71 -10.24 4.98
CA PHE A 140 21.24 -11.59 4.83
C PHE A 140 20.58 -12.36 3.68
N VAL A 141 19.28 -12.16 3.50
CA VAL A 141 18.55 -12.68 2.34
C VAL A 141 19.05 -12.01 1.05
N LEU A 142 19.27 -10.69 1.06
CA LEU A 142 19.82 -9.93 -0.08
C LEU A 142 21.30 -10.23 -0.37
N SER A 143 22.10 -10.63 0.62
CA SER A 143 23.51 -10.98 0.45
C SER A 143 23.73 -12.46 0.06
N ARG A 144 22.67 -13.26 0.10
CA ARG A 144 22.64 -14.67 -0.36
C ARG A 144 21.99 -14.83 -1.73
N ALA A 145 21.51 -13.72 -2.31
CA ALA A 145 21.01 -13.60 -3.67
C ALA A 145 22.07 -12.89 -4.52
#